data_AF-A0A934N543-F1
#
_entry.id   AF-A0A934N543-F1
#
_cell.length_a   1.000
_cell.length_b   1.000
_cell.length_c   1.000
_cell.angle_alpha   90.00
_cell.angle_beta   90.00
_cell.angle_gamma   90.00
#
_symmetry.space_group_name_H-M   'P 1'
#
loop_
_entity.id
_entity.type
_entity.pdbx_description
1 polymer ?
#
loop_
_entity_poly.entity_id
_entity_poly.type
_entity_poly.pdbx_seq_one_letter_code
_entity_poly.pdbx_strand_id
1 'polypeptide(L)'
;MGLLTESTLSDIGALVEAYDLANLKAHSAFMQGQADLASDFYQQAFALSVQLLTSQAITEEALKMSVYACLNCFDFCPVPSDSDARHYLVVTANELQAIVASKQSLAIRHGALIAYAEVARLCDCLVQHDASNTRSKMVVEQFRQCWQCYCSELISDQ
;
A
#
# COMPACT_ATOMS: atom_id res chain seq x y z
N MET A 1 3.39 13.13 23.39
CA MET A 1 2.15 12.35 23.18
C MET A 1 1.06 13.33 22.77
N GLY A 2 0.77 13.43 21.48
CA GLY A 2 -0.35 14.23 20.99
C GLY A 2 -1.63 13.42 21.12
N LEU A 3 -2.61 13.93 21.85
CA LEU A 3 -3.96 13.36 21.89
C LEU A 3 -4.58 13.52 20.50
N LEU A 4 -4.95 12.40 19.88
CA LEU A 4 -5.79 12.42 18.69
C LEU A 4 -7.13 13.06 19.07
N THR A 5 -7.57 14.05 18.30
CA THR A 5 -8.86 14.72 18.55
C THR A 5 -9.99 13.82 18.04
N GLU A 6 -11.18 13.91 18.63
CA GLU A 6 -12.36 13.17 18.17
C GLU A 6 -12.66 13.41 16.68
N SER A 7 -12.35 14.61 16.18
CA SER A 7 -12.44 14.96 14.76
C SER A 7 -11.54 14.06 13.89
N THR A 8 -10.27 13.88 14.26
CA THR A 8 -9.33 13.06 13.46
C THR A 8 -9.69 11.57 13.44
N LEU A 9 -10.28 11.06 14.51
CA LEU A 9 -10.74 9.67 14.58
C LEU A 9 -12.01 9.47 13.73
N SER A 10 -12.91 10.47 13.74
CA SER A 10 -14.09 10.50 12.87
C SER A 10 -13.70 10.52 11.39
N ASP A 11 -12.66 11.28 11.03
CA ASP A 11 -12.18 11.38 9.65
C ASP A 11 -11.55 10.06 9.15
N ILE A 12 -10.80 9.35 10.01
CA ILE A 12 -10.23 8.03 9.69
C ILE A 12 -11.33 6.99 9.51
N GLY A 13 -12.36 6.99 10.37
CA GLY A 13 -13.51 6.09 10.24
C GLY A 13 -14.22 6.26 8.89
N ALA A 14 -14.45 7.51 8.49
CA ALA A 14 -15.06 7.81 7.19
C ALA A 14 -14.19 7.36 6.00
N LEU A 15 -12.86 7.47 6.10
CA LEU A 15 -11.94 6.97 5.07
C LEU A 15 -11.98 5.43 4.94
N VAL A 16 -12.08 4.71 6.05
CA VAL A 16 -12.22 3.24 6.05
C VAL A 16 -13.54 2.83 5.39
N GLU A 17 -14.66 3.45 5.78
CA GLU A 17 -15.96 3.16 5.16
C GLU A 17 -15.96 3.47 3.65
N ALA A 18 -15.32 4.57 3.23
CA ALA A 18 -15.20 4.91 1.83
C ALA A 18 -14.35 3.88 1.05
N TYR A 19 -13.27 3.37 1.67
CA TYR A 19 -12.44 2.33 1.09
C TYR A 19 -13.23 1.03 0.88
N ASP A 20 -13.94 0.58 1.90
CA ASP A 20 -14.75 -0.64 1.84
C ASP A 20 -15.84 -0.53 0.78
N LEU A 21 -16.50 0.62 0.71
CA LEU A 21 -17.51 0.89 -0.31
C LEU A 21 -16.92 0.90 -1.73
N ALA A 22 -15.73 1.47 -1.92
CA ALA A 22 -15.05 1.47 -3.21
C ALA A 22 -14.70 0.04 -3.64
N ASN A 23 -14.15 -0.78 -2.75
CA ASN A 23 -13.88 -2.20 -3.02
C ASN A 23 -15.17 -2.96 -3.34
N LEU A 24 -16.26 -2.78 -2.59
CA LEU A 24 -17.54 -3.44 -2.86
C LEU A 24 -18.06 -3.10 -4.26
N LYS A 25 -17.98 -1.82 -4.65
CA LYS A 25 -18.37 -1.37 -6.00
C LYS A 25 -17.46 -1.97 -7.08
N ALA A 26 -16.16 -2.04 -6.85
CA ALA A 26 -15.21 -2.64 -7.77
C ALA A 26 -15.54 -4.11 -8.03
N HIS A 27 -15.73 -4.90 -6.97
CA HIS A 27 -16.11 -6.32 -7.10
C HIS A 27 -17.47 -6.48 -7.79
N SER A 28 -18.46 -5.66 -7.45
CA SER A 28 -19.77 -5.69 -8.13
C SER A 28 -19.65 -5.40 -9.63
N ALA A 29 -18.86 -4.39 -10.01
CA ALA A 29 -18.62 -4.05 -11.42
C ALA A 29 -17.89 -5.18 -12.16
N PHE A 30 -16.87 -5.77 -11.52
CA PHE A 30 -16.14 -6.92 -12.07
C PHE A 30 -17.07 -8.12 -12.32
N MET A 31 -17.92 -8.47 -11.35
CA MET A 31 -18.89 -9.56 -11.48
C MET A 31 -19.94 -9.32 -12.57
N GLN A 32 -20.18 -8.05 -12.95
CA GLN A 32 -21.06 -7.66 -14.05
C GLN A 32 -20.32 -7.60 -15.40
N GLY A 33 -19.03 -7.95 -15.46
CA GLY A 33 -18.20 -7.88 -16.67
C GLY A 33 -17.78 -6.46 -17.05
N GLN A 34 -17.91 -5.49 -16.14
CA GLN A 34 -17.57 -4.08 -16.37
C GLN A 34 -16.13 -3.80 -15.92
N ALA A 35 -15.14 -4.31 -16.68
CA ALA A 35 -13.73 -4.27 -16.30
C ALA A 35 -13.17 -2.86 -16.08
N ASP A 36 -13.45 -1.91 -16.98
CA ASP A 36 -12.96 -0.53 -16.86
C ASP A 36 -13.49 0.14 -15.59
N LEU A 37 -14.79 -0.03 -15.31
CA LEU A 37 -15.42 0.52 -14.11
C LEU A 37 -14.90 -0.14 -12.83
N ALA A 38 -14.63 -1.44 -12.85
CA ALA A 38 -14.00 -2.13 -11.74
C ALA A 38 -12.60 -1.57 -11.45
N SER A 39 -11.78 -1.39 -12.50
CA SER A 39 -10.46 -0.78 -12.41
C SER A 39 -10.53 0.63 -11.80
N ASP A 40 -11.48 1.46 -12.22
CA ASP A 40 -11.66 2.81 -11.66
C ASP A 40 -11.95 2.77 -10.16
N PHE A 41 -12.83 1.87 -9.71
CA PHE A 41 -13.14 1.72 -8.29
C PHE A 41 -11.97 1.13 -7.48
N TYR A 42 -11.20 0.19 -8.03
CA TYR A 42 -9.98 -0.30 -7.37
C TYR A 42 -8.91 0.79 -7.25
N GLN A 43 -8.74 1.63 -8.27
CA GLN A 43 -7.85 2.80 -8.19
C GLN A 43 -8.34 3.82 -7.15
N GLN A 44 -9.65 3.98 -7.00
CA GLN A 44 -10.23 4.81 -5.93
C GLN A 44 -9.93 4.22 -4.54
N ALA A 45 -10.13 2.92 -4.35
CA ALA A 45 -9.79 2.24 -3.09
C ALA A 45 -8.29 2.37 -2.78
N PHE A 46 -7.43 2.24 -3.79
CA PHE A 46 -6.00 2.51 -3.67
C PHE A 46 -5.70 3.92 -3.18
N ALA A 47 -6.27 4.96 -3.79
CA ALA A 47 -6.06 6.33 -3.36
C ALA A 47 -6.48 6.57 -1.89
N LEU A 48 -7.56 5.94 -1.44
CA LEU A 48 -8.02 6.00 -0.05
C LEU A 48 -7.06 5.27 0.91
N SER A 49 -6.52 4.12 0.50
CA SER A 49 -5.53 3.40 1.30
C SER A 49 -4.24 4.20 1.53
N VAL A 50 -3.78 4.97 0.52
CA VAL A 50 -2.63 5.87 0.67
C VAL A 50 -2.92 7.02 1.62
N GLN A 51 -4.14 7.56 1.61
CA GLN A 51 -4.54 8.59 2.60
C GLN A 51 -4.53 8.03 4.02
N LEU A 52 -4.95 6.78 4.21
CA LEU A 52 -4.88 6.12 5.52
C LEU A 52 -3.43 5.89 5.97
N LEU A 53 -2.52 5.51 5.06
CA LEU A 53 -1.08 5.34 5.33
C LEU A 53 -0.38 6.66 5.69
N THR A 54 -0.84 7.78 5.16
CA THR A 54 -0.25 9.11 5.39
C THR A 54 -0.90 9.86 6.55
N SER A 55 -1.88 9.25 7.21
CA SER A 55 -2.57 9.84 8.37
C SER A 55 -1.65 9.92 9.60
N GLN A 56 -1.95 10.82 10.54
CA GLN A 56 -1.16 10.93 11.79
C GLN A 56 -1.31 9.72 12.71
N ALA A 57 -2.38 8.93 12.55
CA ALA A 57 -2.72 7.78 13.38
C ALA A 57 -2.77 6.50 12.54
N ILE A 58 -1.62 6.14 11.96
CA ILE A 58 -1.47 4.92 11.16
C ILE A 58 -1.78 3.70 12.03
N THR A 59 -2.63 2.83 11.51
CA THR A 59 -3.04 1.58 12.17
C THR A 59 -2.50 0.37 11.41
N GLU A 60 -2.45 -0.79 12.07
CA GLU A 60 -2.13 -2.06 11.39
C GLU A 60 -3.14 -2.38 10.27
N GLU A 61 -4.39 -1.96 10.44
CA GLU A 61 -5.42 -2.14 9.43
C GLU A 61 -5.13 -1.31 8.17
N ALA A 62 -4.71 -0.05 8.32
CA ALA A 62 -4.29 0.78 7.19
C ALA A 62 -3.13 0.14 6.40
N LEU A 63 -2.17 -0.49 7.09
CA LEU A 63 -1.09 -1.23 6.45
C LEU A 63 -1.62 -2.40 5.60
N LYS A 64 -2.52 -3.22 6.16
CA LYS A 64 -3.15 -4.33 5.43
C LYS A 64 -3.95 -3.84 4.22
N MET A 65 -4.78 -2.81 4.41
CA MET A 65 -5.60 -2.21 3.35
C MET A 65 -4.76 -1.72 2.18
N SER A 66 -3.58 -1.16 2.44
CA SER A 66 -2.66 -0.72 1.37
C SER A 66 -2.11 -1.87 0.53
N VAL A 67 -1.79 -3.02 1.16
CA VAL A 67 -1.35 -4.23 0.47
C VAL A 67 -2.50 -4.81 -0.36
N TYR A 68 -3.70 -4.93 0.22
CA TYR A 68 -4.87 -5.40 -0.52
C TYR A 68 -5.24 -4.49 -1.68
N ALA A 69 -5.12 -3.17 -1.52
CA ALA A 69 -5.35 -2.26 -2.63
C ALA A 69 -4.33 -2.44 -3.75
N CYS A 70 -3.05 -2.64 -3.42
CA CYS A 70 -2.03 -2.98 -4.41
C CYS A 70 -2.33 -4.30 -5.13
N LEU A 71 -2.72 -5.34 -4.39
CA LEU A 71 -3.08 -6.64 -4.96
C LEU A 71 -4.29 -6.53 -5.90
N ASN A 72 -5.36 -5.85 -5.48
CA ASN A 72 -6.53 -5.65 -6.32
C ASN A 72 -6.16 -4.86 -7.60
N CYS A 73 -5.36 -3.81 -7.49
CA CYS A 73 -4.87 -3.10 -8.67
C CYS A 73 -3.96 -3.97 -9.55
N PHE A 74 -3.17 -4.86 -8.95
CA PHE A 74 -2.33 -5.80 -9.69
C PHE A 74 -3.14 -6.80 -10.51
N ASP A 75 -4.24 -7.29 -9.95
CA ASP A 75 -5.08 -8.30 -10.59
C ASP A 75 -6.08 -7.72 -11.60
N PHE A 76 -6.59 -6.50 -11.33
CA PHE A 76 -7.77 -5.97 -12.03
C PHE A 76 -7.55 -4.63 -12.75
N CYS A 77 -6.42 -3.96 -12.57
CA CYS A 77 -6.10 -2.72 -13.27
C CYS A 77 -5.04 -2.95 -14.36
N PRO A 78 -4.90 -2.01 -15.33
CA PRO A 78 -3.78 -2.04 -16.25
C PRO A 78 -2.44 -2.03 -15.52
N VAL A 79 -1.47 -2.79 -16.06
CA VAL A 79 -0.11 -2.82 -15.54
C VAL A 79 0.48 -1.40 -15.52
N PRO A 80 1.00 -0.92 -14.39
CA PRO A 80 1.53 0.42 -14.29
C PRO A 80 2.81 0.56 -15.12
N SER A 81 2.92 1.63 -15.90
CA SER A 81 4.14 1.95 -16.64
C SER A 81 5.08 2.81 -15.80
N ASP A 82 6.37 2.86 -16.15
CA ASP A 82 7.34 3.72 -15.47
C ASP A 82 6.97 5.22 -15.53
N SER A 83 6.29 5.62 -16.61
CA SER A 83 5.76 6.98 -16.80
C SER A 83 4.51 7.27 -15.96
N ASP A 84 3.91 6.29 -15.30
CA ASP A 84 2.72 6.49 -14.50
C ASP A 84 3.08 7.19 -13.18
N ALA A 85 2.55 8.39 -13.01
CA ALA A 85 2.64 9.14 -11.76
C ALA A 85 1.91 8.43 -10.61
N ARG A 86 0.92 7.59 -10.93
CA ARG A 86 0.10 6.82 -9.99
C ARG A 86 0.50 5.35 -9.94
N HIS A 87 1.76 5.04 -10.24
CA HIS A 87 2.29 3.68 -10.11
C HIS A 87 2.10 3.17 -8.67
N TYR A 88 1.02 2.42 -8.44
CA TYR A 88 0.49 2.15 -7.11
C TYR A 88 1.48 1.40 -6.22
N LEU A 89 2.27 0.48 -6.78
CA LEU A 89 3.33 -0.20 -6.05
C LEU A 89 4.45 0.75 -5.58
N VAL A 90 4.93 1.64 -6.45
CA VAL A 90 6.01 2.59 -6.12
C VAL A 90 5.54 3.61 -5.09
N VAL A 91 4.32 4.12 -5.23
CA VAL A 91 3.73 5.05 -4.27
C VAL A 91 3.62 4.38 -2.90
N THR A 92 3.04 3.18 -2.83
CA THR A 92 2.89 2.44 -1.56
C THR A 92 4.23 2.10 -0.93
N ALA A 93 5.20 1.65 -1.74
CA ALA A 93 6.56 1.35 -1.28
C ALA A 93 7.22 2.55 -0.60
N ASN A 94 7.10 3.75 -1.18
CA ASN A 94 7.67 4.97 -0.61
C ASN A 94 7.05 5.31 0.75
N GLU A 95 5.73 5.22 0.87
CA GLU A 95 5.04 5.49 2.14
C GLU A 95 5.41 4.46 3.21
N LEU A 96 5.44 3.17 2.85
CA LEU A 96 5.83 2.10 3.78
C LEU A 96 7.29 2.26 4.23
N GLN A 97 8.20 2.60 3.33
CA GLN A 97 9.59 2.90 3.68
C GLN A 97 9.69 4.07 4.68
N ALA A 98 8.92 5.14 4.45
CA ALA A 98 8.88 6.27 5.36
C ALA A 98 8.37 5.87 6.75
N ILE A 99 7.37 4.99 6.83
CA ILE A 99 6.86 4.46 8.10
C ILE A 99 7.90 3.61 8.81
N VAL A 100 8.58 2.69 8.11
CA VAL A 100 9.66 1.85 8.69
C VAL A 100 10.77 2.70 9.30
N ALA A 101 11.17 3.77 8.62
CA ALA A 101 12.24 4.67 9.07
C ALA A 101 11.78 5.73 10.10
N SER A 102 10.49 5.78 10.43
CA SER A 102 9.90 6.79 11.31
C SER A 102 10.09 6.51 12.81
N LYS A 103 9.52 7.37 13.65
CA LYS A 103 9.44 7.22 15.11
C LYS A 103 8.12 6.59 15.58
N GLN A 104 7.38 5.92 14.69
CA GLN A 104 6.18 5.17 15.04
C GLN A 104 6.51 4.02 16.01
N SER A 105 5.46 3.42 16.60
CA SER A 105 5.63 2.27 17.49
C SER A 105 6.31 1.09 16.77
N LEU A 106 7.00 0.24 17.53
CA LEU A 106 7.70 -0.92 16.96
C LEU A 106 6.73 -1.85 16.21
N ALA A 107 5.51 -2.04 16.73
CA ALA A 107 4.47 -2.83 16.07
C ALA A 107 4.09 -2.27 14.69
N ILE A 108 3.88 -0.94 14.58
CA ILE A 108 3.55 -0.30 13.29
C ILE A 108 4.73 -0.35 12.33
N ARG A 109 5.95 -0.09 12.80
CA ARG A 109 7.16 -0.16 11.97
C ARG A 109 7.41 -1.59 11.47
N HIS A 110 7.23 -2.60 12.32
CA HIS A 110 7.30 -4.01 11.94
C HIS A 110 6.22 -4.36 10.90
N GLY A 111 4.95 -4.01 11.16
CA GLY A 111 3.87 -4.22 10.22
C GLY A 111 4.13 -3.57 8.86
N ALA A 112 4.69 -2.36 8.85
CA ALA A 112 5.05 -1.66 7.62
C ALA A 112 6.18 -2.36 6.87
N LEU A 113 7.16 -2.93 7.56
CA LEU A 113 8.23 -3.70 6.94
C LEU A 113 7.69 -4.98 6.26
N ILE A 114 6.75 -5.67 6.91
CA ILE A 114 6.08 -6.85 6.33
C ILE A 114 5.22 -6.45 5.13
N ALA A 115 4.44 -5.38 5.24
CA ALA A 115 3.66 -4.85 4.11
C ALA A 115 4.57 -4.44 2.95
N TYR A 116 5.74 -3.85 3.24
CA TYR A 116 6.69 -3.46 2.21
C TYR A 116 7.29 -4.68 1.51
N ALA A 117 7.53 -5.77 2.23
CA ALA A 117 7.96 -7.04 1.64
C ALA A 117 6.96 -7.56 0.59
N GLU A 118 5.65 -7.48 0.87
CA GLU A 118 4.61 -7.89 -0.08
C GLU A 118 4.58 -6.98 -1.31
N VAL A 119 4.66 -5.66 -1.14
CA VAL A 119 4.70 -4.72 -2.27
C VAL A 119 5.96 -4.94 -3.12
N ALA A 120 7.11 -5.16 -2.48
CA ALA A 120 8.37 -5.47 -3.17
C ALA A 120 8.27 -6.79 -3.94
N ARG A 121 7.59 -7.81 -3.38
CA ARG A 121 7.32 -9.07 -4.09
C ARG A 121 6.48 -8.85 -5.35
N LEU A 122 5.44 -8.01 -5.28
CA LEU A 122 4.63 -7.66 -6.47
C LEU A 122 5.46 -6.91 -7.52
N CYS A 123 6.34 -5.99 -7.10
CA CYS A 123 7.29 -5.34 -7.99
C CYS A 123 8.23 -6.36 -8.66
N ASP A 124 8.77 -7.32 -7.93
CA ASP A 124 9.63 -8.37 -8.49
C ASP A 124 8.87 -9.22 -9.53
N CYS A 125 7.60 -9.56 -9.27
CA CYS A 125 6.75 -10.21 -10.27
C CYS A 125 6.62 -9.37 -11.56
N LEU A 126 6.39 -8.06 -11.47
CA LEU A 126 6.38 -7.19 -12.67
C LEU A 126 7.71 -7.23 -13.41
N VAL A 127 8.83 -7.18 -12.69
CA VAL A 127 10.17 -7.19 -13.30
C VAL A 127 10.47 -8.50 -14.02
N GLN A 128 9.99 -9.62 -13.49
CA GLN A 128 10.14 -10.93 -14.14
C GLN A 128 9.36 -11.01 -15.46
N HIS A 129 8.20 -10.34 -15.54
CA HIS A 129 7.39 -10.28 -16.77
C HIS A 129 7.85 -9.20 -17.75
N ASP A 130 8.32 -8.06 -17.24
CA ASP A 130 8.83 -6.95 -18.02
C ASP A 130 10.11 -6.39 -17.38
N ALA A 131 11.24 -6.84 -17.91
CA ALA A 131 12.56 -6.40 -17.48
C ALA A 131 12.82 -4.90 -17.77
N SER A 132 11.96 -4.19 -18.50
CA SER A 132 12.10 -2.75 -18.73
C SER A 132 11.46 -1.89 -17.64
N ASN A 133 10.68 -2.46 -16.71
CA ASN A 133 10.08 -1.73 -15.59
C ASN A 133 11.14 -1.33 -14.55
N THR A 134 11.76 -0.17 -14.76
CA THR A 134 12.88 0.30 -13.96
C THR A 134 12.45 0.73 -12.56
N ARG A 135 11.26 1.29 -12.39
CA ARG A 135 10.80 1.76 -11.08
C ARG A 135 10.49 0.60 -10.14
N SER A 136 9.90 -0.50 -10.65
CA SER A 136 9.70 -1.70 -9.85
C SER A 136 11.02 -2.35 -9.43
N LYS A 137 12.05 -2.35 -10.31
CA LYS A 137 13.41 -2.80 -9.92
C LYS A 137 13.98 -1.95 -8.79
N MET A 138 13.82 -0.63 -8.88
CA MET A 138 14.28 0.28 -7.84
C MET A 138 13.61 -0.01 -6.50
N VAL A 139 12.29 -0.25 -6.49
CA VAL A 139 11.55 -0.62 -5.27
C VAL A 139 12.09 -1.90 -4.64
N VAL A 140 12.34 -2.94 -5.45
CA VAL A 140 12.92 -4.21 -4.94
C VAL A 140 14.28 -3.98 -4.28
N GLU A 141 15.13 -3.17 -4.90
CA GLU A 141 16.45 -2.86 -4.35
C GLU A 141 16.38 -1.99 -3.08
N GLN A 142 15.51 -0.98 -3.08
CA GLN A 142 15.26 -0.13 -1.91
C GLN A 142 14.72 -0.95 -0.74
N PHE A 143 13.82 -1.91 -1.00
CA PHE A 143 13.34 -2.82 0.03
C PHE A 143 14.47 -3.68 0.61
N ARG A 144 15.36 -4.23 -0.22
CA ARG A 144 16.52 -5.01 0.30
C ARG A 144 17.39 -4.20 1.23
N GLN A 145 17.69 -2.95 0.87
CA GLN A 145 18.47 -2.04 1.71
C GLN A 145 17.71 -1.72 3.01
N CYS A 146 16.43 -1.39 2.91
CA CYS A 146 15.57 -1.13 4.07
C CYS A 146 15.53 -2.35 5.02
N TRP A 147 15.36 -3.56 4.48
CA TRP A 147 15.39 -4.80 5.25
C TRP A 147 16.72 -4.97 5.98
N GLN A 148 17.85 -4.84 5.29
CA GLN A 148 19.17 -4.96 5.92
C GLN A 148 19.38 -3.96 7.06
N CYS A 149 18.83 -2.75 6.94
CA CYS A 149 18.94 -1.72 7.97
C CYS A 149 18.09 -2.00 9.21
N TYR A 150 16.87 -2.54 9.04
CA TYR A 150 15.87 -2.58 10.11
C TYR A 150 15.43 -3.98 10.55
N CYS A 151 15.76 -5.05 9.82
CA CYS A 151 15.26 -6.39 10.15
C CYS A 151 15.71 -6.89 11.52
N SER A 152 16.95 -6.59 11.93
CA SER A 152 17.48 -7.00 13.23
C SER A 152 16.80 -6.28 14.40
N GLU A 153 16.32 -5.05 14.17
CA GLU A 153 15.58 -4.25 15.15
C GLU A 153 14.10 -4.66 15.22
N LEU A 154 13.49 -4.91 14.06
CA LEU A 154 12.04 -5.05 13.94
C LEU A 154 11.54 -6.50 13.96
N ILE A 155 12.41 -7.45 13.61
CA ILE A 155 12.09 -8.89 13.47
C ILE A 155 12.92 -9.72 14.46
N SER A 156 13.48 -9.10 15.50
CA SER A 156 14.22 -9.84 16.53
C SER A 156 13.27 -10.84 17.21
N ASP A 157 13.74 -12.08 17.35
CA ASP A 157 13.02 -13.16 18.03
C ASP A 157 12.55 -12.69 19.42
N GLN A 158 11.23 -12.57 19.60
CA GLN A 158 10.62 -12.67 20.92
C GLN A 158 10.66 -14.12 21.40
#